data_AF-A0A0F3RPC1-F1
#
_entry.id   AF-A0A0F3RPC1-F1
#
_cell.length_a   1.000
_cell.length_b   1.000
_cell.length_c   1.000
_cell.angle_alpha   90.00
_cell.angle_beta   90.00
_cell.angle_gamma   90.00
#
_symmetry.space_group_name_H-M   'P 1'
#
loop_
_entity.id
_entity.type
_entity.pdbx_description
1 polymer ?
#
loop_
_entity_poly.entity_id
_entity_poly.type
_entity_poly.pdbx_seq_one_letter_code
_entity_poly.pdbx_strand_id
1 'polypeptide(L)' 'MLAKNMMTGTLIAVIGLFFLGFVIAKLLPKTKPDHDGHVLAWIYLAVSVGIICMGGWIFVS' A
#
# COMPACT_ATOMS: atom_id res chain seq x y z
N MET A 1 2.61 25.79 -3.33
CA MET A 1 1.74 24.62 -3.59
C MET A 1 2.56 23.37 -3.89
N LEU A 2 3.58 23.45 -4.76
CA LEU A 2 4.48 22.32 -5.10
C LEU A 2 5.10 21.61 -3.88
N ALA A 3 5.75 22.34 -2.96
CA ALA A 3 6.40 21.73 -1.79
C ALA A 3 5.41 21.06 -0.81
N LYS A 4 4.16 21.54 -0.74
CA LYS A 4 3.10 20.94 0.09
C LYS A 4 2.60 19.64 -0.54
N ASN A 5 2.40 19.63 -1.87
CA ASN A 5 2.02 18.43 -2.62
C ASN A 5 3.10 17.34 -2.54
N MET A 6 4.37 17.73 -2.68
CA MET A 6 5.50 16.80 -2.54
C MET A 6 5.56 16.14 -1.15
N MET A 7 5.40 16.92 -0.08
CA MET A 7 5.41 16.36 1.28
C MET A 7 4.24 15.41 1.50
N THR A 8 3.04 15.76 1.04
CA THR A 8 1.84 14.91 1.16
C THR A 8 1.96 13.63 0.32
N GLY A 9 2.37 13.73 -0.94
CA GLY A 9 2.58 12.57 -1.82
C GLY A 9 3.64 11.60 -1.28
N THR A 10 4.74 12.14 -0.74
CA THR A 10 5.80 11.34 -0.10
C THR A 10 5.27 10.59 1.13
N LEU A 11 4.45 11.24 1.97
CA LEU A 11 3.87 10.61 3.16
C LEU A 11 2.90 9.48 2.79
N ILE A 12 2.12 9.66 1.71
CA ILE A 12 1.18 8.64 1.23
C ILE A 12 1.95 7.44 0.66
N ALA A 13 2.99 7.68 -0.15
CA ALA A 13 3.87 6.62 -0.66
C ALA A 13 4.59 5.87 0.48
N VAL A 14 5.21 6.64 1.39
CA VAL A 14 5.40 6.39 2.82
C VAL A 14 4.65 5.20 3.42
N ILE A 15 3.41 5.53 3.77
CA ILE A 15 2.44 4.69 4.46
C ILE A 15 2.05 3.50 3.59
N GLY A 16 1.86 3.69 2.28
CA GLY A 16 1.55 2.62 1.34
C GLY A 16 2.61 1.52 1.33
N LEU A 17 3.89 1.90 1.41
CA LEU A 17 5.03 0.98 1.40
C LEU A 17 5.16 0.22 2.72
N PHE A 18 4.94 0.89 3.85
CA PHE A 18 4.81 0.23 5.16
C PHE A 18 3.65 -0.76 5.21
N PHE A 19 2.51 -0.37 4.63
CA PHE A 19 1.33 -1.21 4.55
C PHE A 19 1.56 -2.44 3.67
N LEU A 20 2.26 -2.29 2.54
CA LEU A 20 2.70 -3.39 1.69
C LEU A 20 3.57 -4.39 2.47
N GLY A 21 4.56 -3.86 3.21
CA GLY A 21 5.41 -4.65 4.08
C GLY A 21 4.63 -5.40 5.15
N PHE A 22 3.63 -4.77 5.76
CA PHE A 22 2.75 -5.41 6.74
C PHE A 22 1.91 -6.55 6.13
N VAL A 23 1.37 -6.35 4.93
CA VAL A 23 0.60 -7.37 4.21
C VAL A 23 1.50 -8.58 3.91
N ILE A 24 2.71 -8.35 3.40
CA ILE A 24 3.61 -9.45 3.03
C ILE A 24 4.20 -10.15 4.27
N ALA A 25 4.67 -9.39 5.25
CA ALA A 25 5.37 -9.96 6.40
C ALA A 25 4.45 -10.53 7.48
N LYS A 26 3.18 -10.08 7.55
CA LYS A 26 2.28 -10.42 8.65
C LYS A 26 0.94 -10.99 8.20
N LEU A 27 0.37 -10.50 7.09
CA LEU A 27 -0.94 -10.95 6.62
C LEU A 27 -0.84 -12.25 5.81
N LEU A 28 0.08 -12.32 4.84
CA LEU A 28 0.33 -13.53 4.03
C LEU A 28 0.73 -14.77 4.87
N PRO A 29 1.68 -14.70 5.82
CA PRO A 29 2.05 -15.90 6.59
C PRO A 29 0.99 -16.33 7.61
N LYS A 30 0.06 -15.44 7.97
CA LYS A 30 -1.06 -15.76 8.87
C LYS A 30 -2.34 -16.16 8.14
N THR A 31 -2.40 -15.95 6.83
CA THR A 31 -3.51 -16.43 6.03
C THR A 31 -3.33 -17.93 5.85
N LYS A 32 -4.18 -18.68 6.54
CA LYS A 32 -4.32 -20.12 6.38
C LYS A 32 -4.60 -20.45 4.90
N PRO A 33 -4.40 -21.69 4.43
CA PRO A 33 -4.75 -22.14 3.08
C PRO A 33 -6.27 -22.15 2.79
N ASP A 34 -7.02 -21.27 3.45
CA ASP A 34 -8.42 -20.98 3.17
C ASP A 34 -8.47 -20.01 1.98
N HIS A 35 -9.25 -20.37 0.96
CA HIS A 35 -9.41 -19.60 -0.28
C HIS A 35 -9.77 -18.13 0.00
N ASP A 36 -10.67 -17.89 0.95
CA ASP A 36 -11.13 -16.55 1.34
C ASP A 36 -10.01 -15.69 1.93
N GLY A 37 -9.13 -16.31 2.72
CA GLY A 37 -7.96 -15.63 3.29
C GLY A 37 -6.96 -15.21 2.21
N HIS A 38 -6.73 -16.10 1.24
CA HIS A 38 -5.83 -15.82 0.13
C HIS A 38 -6.36 -14.69 -0.76
N VAL A 39 -7.67 -14.70 -1.08
CA VAL A 39 -8.32 -13.63 -1.86
C VAL A 39 -8.24 -12.30 -1.12
N LEU A 40 -8.51 -12.30 0.19
CA LEU A 40 -8.43 -11.08 0.98
C LEU A 40 -7.00 -10.50 1.00
N ALA A 41 -5.97 -11.34 1.13
CA ALA A 41 -4.58 -10.91 1.06
C ALA A 41 -4.21 -10.29 -0.30
N TRP A 42 -4.71 -10.87 -1.40
CA TRP A 42 -4.55 -10.31 -2.75
C TRP A 42 -5.20 -8.94 -2.92
N ILE A 43 -6.41 -8.76 -2.37
CA ILE A 43 -7.09 -7.46 -2.38
C ILE A 43 -6.28 -6.43 -1.58
N TYR A 44 -5.79 -6.79 -0.39
CA TYR A 44 -4.95 -5.90 0.41
C TYR A 44 -3.65 -5.51 -0.31
N LEU A 45 -3.06 -6.43 -1.07
CA LEU A 45 -1.88 -6.16 -1.88
C LEU A 45 -2.21 -5.20 -3.03
N ALA A 46 -3.31 -5.43 -3.76
CA ALA A 46 -3.76 -4.54 -4.83
C ALA A 46 -4.06 -3.13 -4.33
N VAL A 47 -4.73 -3.00 -3.19
CA VAL A 47 -5.02 -1.70 -2.55
C VAL A 47 -3.72 -1.00 -2.13
N SER A 48 -2.77 -1.74 -1.54
CA SER A 48 -1.47 -1.19 -1.15
C SER A 48 -0.70 -0.61 -2.33
N VAL A 49 -0.64 -1.32 -3.46
CA VAL A 49 -0.03 -0.82 -4.69
C VAL A 49 -0.75 0.43 -5.19
N GLY A 50 -2.09 0.44 -5.16
CA GLY A 50 -2.88 1.62 -5.52
C GLY A 50 -2.56 2.87 -4.68
N ILE A 51 -2.39 2.70 -3.36
CA ILE A 51 -2.00 3.79 -2.45
C ILE A 51 -0.60 4.31 -2.79
N ILE A 52 0.36 3.42 -3.07
CA ILE A 52 1.73 3.81 -3.45
C ILE A 52 1.72 4.60 -4.77
N CYS A 53 0.99 4.12 -5.78
CA CYS A 53 0.85 4.81 -7.06
C CYS A 53 0.18 6.18 -6.92
N MET A 54 -0.87 6.28 -6.09
CA MET A 54 -1.55 7.54 -5.82
C MET A 54 -0.63 8.53 -5.09
N GLY A 55 0.15 8.07 -4.10
CA GLY A 55 1.16 8.88 -3.44
C GLY A 55 2.26 9.37 -4.38
N GLY A 56 2.73 8.49 -5.28
CA GLY A 56 3.70 8.84 -6.32
C GLY A 56 3.17 9.85 -7.34
N TRP A 57 1.90 9.73 -7.74
CA TRP A 57 1.26 10.71 -8.62
C TRP A 57 1.13 12.09 -7.96
N ILE A 58 0.70 12.13 -6.70
CA ILE A 58 0.59 13.38 -5.93
C ILE A 58 1.95 14.01 -5.67
N PHE A 59 3.02 13.21 -5.57
CA PHE A 59 4.39 13.71 -5.44
C PHE A 59 4.88 14.41 -6.72
N VAL A 60 4.51 13.89 -7.89
CA VAL A 60 4.93 14.42 -9.20
C VAL A 60 4.04 15.57 -9.69
N SER A 61 2.80 15.66 -9.18
CA SER A 61 1.78 16.66 -9.59
C SER A 61 1.77 17.96 -8.77
#